data_AF-A0AAV4K086-F1
#
_entry.id   AF-A0AAV4K086-F1
#
_cell.length_a   1.000
_cell.length_b   1.000
_cell.length_c   1.000
_cell.angle_alpha   90.00
_cell.angle_beta   90.00
_cell.angle_gamma   90.00
#
_symmetry.space_group_name_H-M   'P 1'
#
loop_
_entity.id
_entity.type
_entity.pdbx_description
1 polymer ?
#
loop_
_entity_poly.entity_id
_entity_poly.type
_entity_poly.pdbx_seq_one_letter_code
_entity_poly.pdbx_strand_id
1 'polypeptide(L)'
;MPIWPSTLVIFTKSSVGSYANEGVRADVINKHAPIVNRKIVIRPNKPWYTDDIREAKKIQRSAEKKWRKTHLEVHRQAFVNARKNTNKLITAAKQIYTKNKISDSKSNPKELFRIVNGLIKHSKPGADLPQSNDNRELATKFADHFDNKIEHIRKELDNTNVSSVNNSSETCETSLRRTTEDEVKNNYQVYAQ
;
A
#
# COMPACT_ATOMS: atom_id res chain seq x y z
N MET A 1 18.10 27.47 -15.60
CA MET A 1 18.50 26.17 -15.00
C MET A 1 18.14 25.07 -16.00
N PRO A 2 19.10 24.27 -16.48
CA PRO A 2 18.95 23.63 -17.78
C PRO A 2 17.94 22.49 -17.78
N ILE A 3 17.07 22.60 -18.78
CA ILE A 3 16.02 21.68 -19.23
C ILE A 3 16.76 20.60 -20.02
N TRP A 4 16.66 19.33 -19.63
CA TRP A 4 17.19 18.24 -20.47
C TRP A 4 16.22 18.05 -21.65
N PRO A 5 16.64 18.21 -22.91
CA PRO A 5 15.77 17.97 -24.05
C PRO A 5 15.57 16.48 -24.27
N SER A 6 14.33 16.09 -24.51
CA SER A 6 13.93 14.77 -24.98
C SER A 6 14.17 14.68 -26.50
N THR A 7 15.42 14.51 -26.89
CA THR A 7 15.80 14.21 -28.28
C THR A 7 16.81 13.08 -28.28
N LEU A 8 16.53 12.05 -29.10
CA LEU A 8 17.46 10.97 -29.40
C LEU A 8 18.83 11.57 -29.78
N VAL A 9 19.83 11.40 -28.93
CA VAL A 9 21.22 11.51 -29.35
C VAL A 9 21.61 10.14 -29.86
N ILE A 10 21.41 9.94 -31.17
CA ILE A 10 22.04 8.83 -31.89
C ILE A 10 23.53 9.20 -31.94
N PHE A 11 24.35 8.53 -31.13
CA PHE A 11 25.79 8.73 -31.15
C PHE A 11 26.32 8.14 -32.46
N THR A 12 26.45 8.98 -33.49
CA THR A 12 27.13 8.60 -34.73
C THR A 12 28.61 8.41 -34.42
N LYS A 13 29.08 7.17 -34.47
CA LYS A 13 30.51 6.85 -34.55
C LYS A 13 31.03 7.37 -35.89
N SER A 14 31.61 8.56 -35.90
CA SER A 14 32.46 9.01 -37.00
C SER A 14 33.23 10.25 -36.55
N SER A 15 34.44 10.04 -36.03
CA SER A 15 35.61 10.93 -36.11
C SER A 15 36.51 10.74 -34.88
N VAL A 16 37.25 9.63 -34.84
CA VAL A 16 38.52 9.58 -34.11
C VAL A 16 39.51 8.86 -35.03
N GLY A 17 40.59 9.57 -35.34
CA GLY A 17 41.61 9.17 -36.29
C GLY A 17 42.29 7.85 -35.98
N SER A 18 42.81 7.28 -37.05
CA SER A 18 43.63 6.08 -37.15
C SER A 18 44.90 6.17 -36.31
N TYR A 19 44.94 5.49 -35.16
CA TYR A 19 46.17 4.95 -34.55
C TYR A 19 45.82 3.63 -33.85
N ALA A 20 46.41 2.55 -34.35
CA ALA A 20 46.14 1.19 -33.93
C ALA A 20 46.72 0.87 -32.54
N ASN A 21 45.84 0.59 -31.59
CA ASN A 21 46.00 -0.47 -30.57
C ASN A 21 44.61 -0.84 -30.00
N GLU A 22 43.66 -1.13 -30.90
CA GLU A 22 42.27 -1.47 -30.56
C GLU A 22 42.20 -2.72 -29.66
N GLY A 23 43.04 -3.74 -29.93
CA GLY A 23 43.05 -5.02 -29.19
C GLY A 23 43.51 -4.92 -27.74
N VAL A 24 44.70 -4.36 -27.50
CA VAL A 24 45.26 -4.19 -26.14
C VAL A 24 44.37 -3.30 -25.27
N ARG A 25 43.74 -2.28 -25.88
CA ARG A 25 42.81 -1.38 -25.19
C ARG A 25 41.50 -2.08 -24.85
N ALA A 26 40.96 -2.88 -25.76
CA ALA A 26 39.74 -3.66 -25.51
C ALA A 26 39.95 -4.69 -24.39
N ASP A 27 41.11 -5.36 -24.36
CA ASP A 27 41.41 -6.38 -23.34
C ASP A 27 41.57 -5.78 -21.94
N VAL A 28 42.25 -4.64 -21.82
CA VAL A 28 42.37 -3.90 -20.54
C VAL A 28 41.00 -3.37 -20.09
N ILE A 29 40.20 -2.82 -21.02
CA ILE A 29 38.85 -2.37 -20.72
C ILE A 29 37.96 -3.53 -20.28
N ASN A 30 38.01 -4.67 -20.97
CA ASN A 30 37.18 -5.82 -20.63
C ASN A 30 37.62 -6.50 -19.32
N LYS A 31 38.93 -6.47 -19.00
CA LYS A 31 39.48 -6.95 -17.72
C LYS A 31 39.05 -6.09 -16.53
N HIS A 32 39.06 -4.77 -16.68
CA HIS A 32 38.79 -3.84 -15.56
C HIS A 32 37.35 -3.29 -15.53
N ALA A 33 36.64 -3.34 -16.65
CA ALA A 33 35.28 -2.84 -16.83
C ALA A 33 34.54 -3.67 -17.91
N PRO A 34 34.27 -4.97 -17.63
CA PRO A 34 33.60 -5.83 -18.60
C PRO A 34 32.25 -5.25 -19.01
N ILE A 35 31.92 -5.40 -20.30
CA ILE A 35 30.63 -4.95 -20.81
C ILE A 35 29.53 -5.84 -20.23
N VAL A 36 28.80 -5.32 -19.24
CA VAL A 36 27.66 -6.03 -18.64
C VAL A 36 26.37 -5.56 -19.29
N ASN A 37 25.75 -6.46 -20.05
CA ASN A 37 24.40 -6.24 -20.59
C ASN A 37 23.36 -6.33 -19.47
N ARG A 38 22.68 -5.21 -19.20
CA ARG A 38 21.57 -5.16 -18.24
C ARG A 38 20.27 -4.94 -18.98
N LYS A 39 19.27 -5.78 -18.71
CA LYS A 39 17.90 -5.56 -19.19
C LYS A 39 17.28 -4.45 -18.35
N ILE A 40 16.99 -3.31 -18.96
CA ILE A 40 16.29 -2.21 -18.32
C ILE A 40 14.80 -2.32 -18.66
N VAL A 41 13.97 -2.47 -17.64
CA VAL A 41 12.50 -2.47 -17.82
C VAL A 41 12.01 -1.03 -17.88
N ILE A 42 11.62 -0.59 -19.07
CA ILE A 42 10.97 0.70 -19.25
C ILE A 42 9.53 0.58 -18.74
N ARG A 43 9.18 1.37 -17.73
CA ARG A 43 7.83 1.42 -17.17
C ARG A 43 7.16 2.71 -17.65
N PRO A 44 6.06 2.63 -18.43
CA PRO A 44 5.35 3.83 -18.84
C PRO A 44 4.77 4.54 -17.61
N ASN A 45 4.66 5.86 -17.71
CA ASN A 45 4.00 6.65 -16.68
C ASN A 45 2.53 6.26 -16.57
N LYS A 46 1.97 6.41 -15.37
CA LYS A 46 0.54 6.19 -15.17
C LYS A 46 -0.26 7.25 -15.94
N PRO A 47 -1.45 6.92 -16.46
CA PRO A 47 -2.25 7.87 -17.26
C PRO A 47 -2.62 9.17 -16.54
N TRP A 48 -2.74 9.14 -15.21
CA TRP A 48 -3.03 10.31 -14.37
C TRP A 48 -1.79 11.10 -13.94
N TYR A 49 -0.59 10.70 -14.37
CA TYR A 49 0.65 11.34 -13.94
C TYR A 49 0.98 12.52 -14.86
N THR A 50 0.69 13.73 -14.38
CA THR A 50 0.90 14.99 -15.11
C THR A 50 2.23 15.65 -14.75
N ASP A 51 2.61 16.65 -15.54
CA ASP A 51 3.84 17.41 -15.34
C ASP A 51 3.82 18.27 -14.07
N ASP A 52 2.65 18.78 -13.68
CA ASP A 52 2.47 19.49 -12.42
C ASP A 52 2.81 18.61 -11.20
N ILE A 53 2.42 17.33 -11.24
CA ILE A 53 2.76 16.36 -10.19
C ILE A 53 4.27 16.10 -10.17
N ARG A 54 4.88 16.02 -11.36
CA ARG A 54 6.32 15.83 -11.52
C ARG A 54 7.10 16.99 -10.94
N GLU A 55 6.66 18.22 -11.19
CA GLU A 55 7.26 19.43 -10.62
C GLU A 55 7.03 19.52 -9.11
N ALA A 56 5.81 19.30 -8.62
CA ALA A 56 5.51 19.29 -7.19
C ALA A 56 6.36 18.25 -6.43
N LYS A 57 6.56 17.05 -6.98
CA LYS A 57 7.48 16.05 -6.42
C LYS A 57 8.93 16.51 -6.43
N LYS A 58 9.37 17.25 -7.46
CA LYS A 58 10.72 17.82 -7.49
C LYS A 58 10.90 18.84 -6.36
N ILE A 59 9.95 19.75 -6.18
CA ILE A 59 9.95 20.73 -5.08
C ILE A 59 9.94 20.01 -3.72
N GLN A 60 9.07 19.02 -3.53
CA GLN A 60 8.99 18.23 -2.31
C GLN A 60 10.34 17.57 -1.97
N ARG A 61 11.01 16.94 -2.94
CA ARG A 61 12.34 16.33 -2.74
C ARG A 61 13.39 17.37 -2.37
N SER A 62 13.37 18.55 -2.99
CA SER A 62 14.29 19.64 -2.67
C SER A 62 14.07 20.15 -1.24
N ALA A 63 12.81 20.36 -0.83
CA ALA A 63 12.46 20.77 0.53
C ALA A 63 12.86 19.70 1.57
N GLU A 64 12.62 18.42 1.26
CA GLU A 64 13.03 17.31 2.10
C GLU A 64 14.55 17.26 2.30
N LYS A 65 15.32 17.36 1.21
CA LYS A 65 16.79 17.40 1.28
C LYS A 65 17.27 18.57 2.14
N LYS A 66 16.65 19.75 2.00
CA LYS A 66 16.99 20.92 2.81
C LYS A 66 16.73 20.68 4.29
N TRP A 67 15.56 20.13 4.64
CA TRP A 67 15.23 19.79 6.02
C TRP A 67 16.18 18.72 6.59
N ARG A 68 16.47 17.63 5.86
CA ARG A 68 17.41 16.59 6.30
C ARG A 68 18.85 17.10 6.52
N LYS A 69 19.25 18.20 5.86
CA LYS A 69 20.57 18.80 6.05
C LYS A 69 20.63 19.74 7.27
N THR A 70 19.53 20.45 7.54
CA THR A 70 19.52 21.59 8.48
C THR A 70 18.81 21.29 9.79
N HIS A 71 17.87 20.34 9.80
CA HIS A 71 17.00 19.99 10.93
C HIS A 71 16.19 21.15 11.54
N LEU A 72 16.10 22.29 10.85
CA LEU A 72 15.31 23.44 11.32
C LEU A 72 13.81 23.24 11.11
N GLU A 73 13.02 23.70 12.07
CA GLU A 73 11.55 23.59 12.04
C GLU A 73 10.93 24.29 10.84
N VAL A 74 11.44 25.47 10.46
CA VAL A 74 10.97 26.20 9.26
C VAL A 74 11.10 25.35 7.99
N HIS A 75 12.19 24.57 7.88
CA HIS A 75 12.40 23.67 6.74
C HIS A 75 11.52 22.42 6.81
N ARG A 76 11.22 21.92 8.02
CA ARG A 76 10.24 20.86 8.23
C ARG A 76 8.86 21.30 7.75
N GLN A 77 8.42 22.50 8.14
CA GLN A 77 7.13 23.06 7.73
C GLN A 77 7.05 23.23 6.21
N ALA A 78 8.11 23.75 5.57
CA ALA A 78 8.18 23.86 4.12
C ALA A 78 8.07 22.49 3.43
N PHE A 79 8.73 21.45 3.93
CA PHE A 79 8.61 20.09 3.43
C PHE A 79 7.19 19.53 3.61
N VAL A 80 6.58 19.70 4.79
CA VAL A 80 5.20 19.27 5.06
C VAL A 80 4.22 19.94 4.09
N ASN A 81 4.36 21.24 3.85
CA ASN A 81 3.52 21.99 2.91
C ASN A 81 3.72 21.48 1.47
N ALA A 82 4.95 21.27 1.03
CA ALA A 82 5.23 20.69 -0.29
C ALA A 82 4.64 19.29 -0.44
N ARG A 83 4.73 18.44 0.60
CA ARG A 83 4.13 17.09 0.63
C ARG A 83 2.60 17.16 0.54
N LYS A 84 1.96 18.06 1.30
CA LYS A 84 0.50 18.29 1.24
C LYS A 84 0.06 18.70 -0.17
N ASN A 85 0.79 19.62 -0.80
CA ASN A 85 0.52 20.05 -2.16
C ASN A 85 0.63 18.91 -3.17
N THR A 86 1.73 18.13 -3.13
CA THR A 86 1.90 16.96 -4.00
C THR A 86 0.75 15.96 -3.83
N ASN A 87 0.35 15.66 -2.59
CA ASN A 87 -0.76 14.75 -2.33
C ASN A 87 -2.08 15.30 -2.89
N LYS A 88 -2.36 16.60 -2.73
CA LYS A 88 -3.54 17.25 -3.31
C LYS A 88 -3.59 17.08 -4.82
N LEU A 89 -2.48 17.34 -5.52
CA LEU A 89 -2.40 17.19 -6.98
C LEU A 89 -2.58 15.74 -7.42
N ILE A 90 -1.95 14.79 -6.73
CA ILE A 90 -2.11 13.36 -7.03
C ILE A 90 -3.56 12.92 -6.86
N THR A 91 -4.20 13.31 -5.75
CA THR A 91 -5.60 12.97 -5.49
C THR A 91 -6.52 13.56 -6.56
N ALA A 92 -6.35 14.84 -6.90
CA ALA A 92 -7.14 15.50 -7.93
C ALA A 92 -6.96 14.81 -9.30
N ALA A 93 -5.73 14.52 -9.71
CA ALA A 93 -5.48 13.87 -11.00
C ALA A 93 -6.06 12.45 -11.06
N LYS A 94 -5.97 11.68 -9.95
CA LYS A 94 -6.61 10.38 -9.85
C LYS A 94 -8.13 10.49 -9.95
N GLN A 95 -8.75 11.44 -9.25
CA GLN A 95 -10.20 11.69 -9.29
C GLN A 95 -10.67 12.02 -10.70
N ILE A 96 -9.99 12.94 -11.39
CA ILE A 96 -10.29 13.32 -12.78
C ILE A 96 -10.19 12.09 -13.68
N TYR A 97 -9.09 11.33 -13.59
CA TYR A 97 -8.91 10.13 -14.38
C TYR A 97 -9.99 9.08 -14.14
N THR A 98 -10.33 8.79 -12.89
CA THR A 98 -11.39 7.82 -12.57
C THR A 98 -12.76 8.30 -13.00
N LYS A 99 -13.04 9.61 -12.86
CA LYS A 99 -14.29 10.22 -13.31
C LYS A 99 -14.45 10.07 -14.81
N ASN A 100 -13.42 10.39 -15.58
CA ASN A 100 -13.41 10.25 -17.03
C ASN A 100 -13.57 8.78 -17.43
N LYS A 101 -12.83 7.87 -16.78
CA LYS A 101 -12.94 6.44 -17.06
C LYS A 101 -14.35 5.88 -16.81
N ILE A 102 -15.02 6.36 -15.76
CA ILE A 102 -16.43 6.02 -15.47
C ILE A 102 -17.35 6.62 -16.53
N SER A 103 -17.14 7.88 -16.93
CA SER A 103 -17.98 8.51 -17.96
C SER A 103 -17.86 7.85 -19.32
N ASP A 104 -16.67 7.40 -19.70
CA ASP A 104 -16.41 6.71 -20.96
C ASP A 104 -17.05 5.32 -20.97
N SER A 105 -17.26 4.71 -19.79
CA SER A 105 -17.82 3.36 -19.64
C SER A 105 -19.34 3.34 -19.46
N LYS A 106 -20.04 4.49 -19.58
CA LYS A 106 -21.50 4.59 -19.34
C LYS A 106 -22.33 3.65 -20.19
N SER A 107 -21.89 3.34 -21.41
CA SER A 107 -22.61 2.46 -22.33
C SER A 107 -22.42 0.96 -22.03
N ASN A 108 -21.48 0.57 -21.16
CA ASN A 108 -21.18 -0.82 -20.87
C ASN A 108 -21.18 -1.07 -19.34
N PRO A 109 -22.30 -1.56 -18.78
CA PRO A 109 -22.43 -1.84 -17.35
C PRO A 109 -21.36 -2.79 -16.81
N LYS A 110 -20.95 -3.81 -17.58
CA LYS A 110 -19.93 -4.79 -17.16
C LYS A 110 -18.58 -4.12 -16.93
N GLU A 111 -18.20 -3.19 -17.81
CA GLU A 111 -16.98 -2.41 -17.68
C GLU A 111 -17.03 -1.43 -16.51
N LEU A 112 -18.17 -0.77 -16.32
CA LEU A 112 -18.40 0.08 -15.15
C LEU A 112 -18.24 -0.70 -13.84
N PHE A 113 -18.92 -1.84 -13.69
CA PHE A 113 -18.81 -2.68 -12.50
C PHE A 113 -17.39 -3.20 -12.30
N ARG A 114 -16.66 -3.54 -13.37
CA ARG A 114 -15.24 -3.90 -13.29
C ARG A 114 -14.38 -2.77 -12.72
N ILE A 115 -14.59 -1.54 -13.17
CA ILE A 115 -13.89 -0.36 -12.67
C ILE A 115 -14.22 -0.11 -11.20
N VAL A 116 -15.51 -0.11 -10.85
CA VAL A 116 -15.99 0.11 -9.47
C VAL A 116 -15.45 -0.96 -8.53
N ASN A 117 -15.53 -2.24 -8.92
CA ASN A 117 -14.97 -3.34 -8.15
C ASN A 117 -13.45 -3.18 -7.95
N GLY A 118 -12.72 -2.70 -8.95
CA GLY A 118 -11.29 -2.38 -8.83
C GLY A 118 -10.98 -1.20 -7.90
N LEU A 119 -11.92 -0.27 -7.71
CA LEU A 119 -11.78 0.85 -6.77
C LEU A 119 -12.11 0.44 -5.32
N ILE A 120 -13.14 -0.40 -5.15
CA ILE A 120 -13.64 -0.83 -3.83
C ILE A 120 -12.83 -2.00 -3.26
N LYS A 121 -12.35 -2.92 -4.10
CA LYS A 121 -11.53 -4.04 -3.64
C LYS A 121 -10.15 -3.54 -3.23
N HIS A 122 -10.02 -3.24 -1.94
CA HIS A 122 -8.74 -3.19 -1.24
C HIS A 122 -8.13 -4.59 -1.07
N SER A 123 -8.91 -5.65 -1.31
CA SER A 123 -8.48 -7.03 -1.16
C SER A 123 -7.86 -7.58 -2.45
N LYS A 124 -6.76 -8.31 -2.29
CA LYS A 124 -6.10 -9.03 -3.39
C LYS A 124 -7.14 -9.93 -4.08
N PRO A 125 -7.21 -9.99 -5.42
CA PRO A 125 -7.90 -11.10 -6.07
C PRO A 125 -7.20 -12.38 -5.58
N GLY A 126 -7.90 -13.21 -4.80
CA GLY A 126 -7.33 -14.38 -4.11
C GLY A 126 -7.23 -14.27 -2.58
N ALA A 127 -7.83 -13.27 -1.92
CA ALA A 127 -8.25 -13.42 -0.53
C ALA A 127 -9.51 -14.31 -0.48
N ASP A 128 -9.38 -15.50 -1.05
CA ASP A 128 -10.39 -16.51 -0.98
C ASP A 128 -10.34 -17.10 0.43
N LEU A 129 -11.46 -17.65 0.87
CA LEU A 129 -11.52 -18.46 2.09
C LEU A 129 -10.34 -19.45 2.10
N PRO A 130 -9.87 -19.88 3.30
CA PRO A 130 -8.88 -20.93 3.39
C PRO A 130 -9.30 -22.10 2.49
N GLN A 131 -8.42 -22.52 1.59
CA GLN A 131 -8.73 -23.62 0.68
C GLN A 131 -9.05 -24.86 1.53
N SER A 132 -10.28 -25.34 1.46
CA SER A 132 -10.72 -26.60 2.06
C SER A 132 -11.40 -27.44 0.99
N ASN A 133 -11.22 -28.75 1.10
CA ASN A 133 -11.85 -29.71 0.20
C ASN A 133 -13.28 -30.07 0.65
N ASP A 134 -13.63 -29.72 1.90
CA ASP A 134 -14.95 -29.93 2.51
C ASP A 134 -15.40 -28.66 3.25
N ASN A 135 -16.68 -28.31 3.06
CA ASN A 135 -17.32 -27.18 3.73
C ASN A 135 -17.53 -27.46 5.22
N ARG A 136 -17.78 -28.71 5.62
CA ARG A 136 -17.97 -29.07 7.02
C ARG A 136 -16.67 -28.90 7.81
N GLU A 137 -15.57 -29.39 7.27
CA GLU A 137 -14.24 -29.21 7.86
C GLU A 137 -13.86 -27.72 8.03
N LEU A 138 -14.18 -26.89 7.03
CA LEU A 138 -13.95 -25.45 7.12
C LEU A 138 -14.81 -24.78 8.19
N ALA A 139 -16.08 -25.16 8.28
CA ALA A 139 -16.97 -24.67 9.33
C ALA A 139 -16.47 -25.04 10.73
N THR A 140 -16.00 -26.28 10.92
CA THR A 140 -15.37 -26.71 12.18
C THR A 140 -14.11 -25.89 12.48
N LYS A 141 -13.23 -25.70 11.51
CA LYS A 141 -12.03 -24.86 11.67
C LYS A 141 -12.37 -23.42 12.05
N PHE A 142 -13.45 -22.86 11.52
CA PHE A 142 -13.93 -21.55 11.94
C PHE A 142 -14.44 -21.56 13.37
N ALA A 143 -15.27 -22.55 13.75
CA ALA A 143 -15.78 -22.70 15.10
C ALA A 143 -14.62 -22.78 16.12
N ASP A 144 -13.68 -23.70 15.89
CA ASP A 144 -12.50 -23.88 16.73
C ASP A 144 -11.66 -22.61 16.83
N HIS A 145 -11.47 -21.89 15.72
CA HIS A 145 -10.73 -20.63 15.73
C HIS A 145 -11.40 -19.59 16.63
N PHE A 146 -12.72 -19.42 16.55
CA PHE A 146 -13.43 -18.45 17.37
C PHE A 146 -13.49 -18.87 18.83
N ASP A 147 -13.69 -20.16 19.12
CA ASP A 147 -13.68 -20.69 20.48
C ASP A 147 -12.32 -20.46 21.15
N ASN A 148 -11.23 -20.84 20.48
CA ASN A 148 -9.87 -20.62 20.98
C ASN A 148 -9.57 -19.12 21.16
N LYS A 149 -10.04 -18.27 20.25
CA LYS A 149 -9.86 -16.82 20.36
C LYS A 149 -10.59 -16.25 21.57
N ILE A 150 -11.82 -16.70 21.83
CA ILE A 150 -12.60 -16.29 22.99
C ILE A 150 -11.90 -16.72 24.28
N GLU A 151 -11.42 -17.96 24.35
CA GLU A 151 -10.66 -18.44 25.52
C GLU A 151 -9.37 -17.65 25.76
N HIS A 152 -8.65 -17.33 24.68
CA HIS A 152 -7.43 -16.54 24.77
C HIS A 152 -7.70 -15.13 25.32
N ILE A 153 -8.70 -14.44 24.77
CA ILE A 153 -9.10 -13.09 25.23
C ILE A 153 -9.50 -13.13 26.71
N ARG A 154 -10.25 -14.15 27.14
CA ARG A 154 -10.63 -14.31 28.55
C ARG A 154 -9.40 -14.49 29.45
N LYS A 155 -8.48 -15.38 29.08
CA LYS A 155 -7.21 -15.57 29.81
C LYS A 155 -6.40 -14.28 29.90
N GLU A 156 -6.28 -13.52 28.82
CA GLU A 156 -5.58 -12.23 28.84
C GLU A 156 -6.22 -11.26 29.85
N LEU A 157 -7.55 -11.14 29.82
CA LEU A 157 -8.29 -10.28 30.74
C LEU A 157 -8.13 -10.72 32.21
N ASP A 158 -8.25 -12.01 32.48
CA ASP A 158 -8.08 -12.56 33.84
C ASP A 158 -6.66 -12.28 34.37
N ASN A 159 -5.63 -12.47 33.53
CA ASN A 159 -4.25 -12.15 33.90
C ASN A 159 -4.01 -10.64 34.16
N THR A 160 -4.70 -9.76 33.42
CA THR A 160 -4.62 -8.31 33.65
C THR A 160 -5.31 -7.87 34.95
N ASN A 161 -6.41 -8.53 35.33
CA ASN A 161 -7.12 -8.25 36.57
C ASN A 161 -6.30 -8.68 37.81
N VAL A 162 -5.60 -9.81 37.75
CA VAL A 162 -4.70 -10.25 38.84
C VAL A 162 -3.54 -9.28 39.08
N SER A 163 -3.16 -8.49 38.07
CA SER A 163 -2.09 -7.49 38.19
C SER A 163 -2.57 -6.13 38.75
N SER A 164 -3.89 -5.85 38.76
CA SER A 164 -4.46 -4.59 39.29
C SER A 164 -5.11 -4.73 40.67
N VAL A 165 -5.36 -5.95 41.17
CA VAL A 165 -5.91 -6.15 42.52
C VAL A 165 -4.77 -6.25 43.53
N ASN A 166 -4.09 -5.13 43.72
CA ASN A 166 -3.44 -4.76 44.97
C ASN A 166 -3.84 -3.32 45.26
N ASN A 167 -5.13 -3.08 45.48
CA ASN A 167 -5.70 -2.09 46.40
C ASN A 167 -7.21 -1.91 46.14
N SER A 168 -7.94 -1.70 47.25
CA SER A 168 -9.37 -1.44 47.40
C SER A 168 -10.36 -2.56 47.05
N SER A 169 -10.90 -3.13 48.13
CA SER A 169 -12.19 -3.82 48.19
C SER A 169 -13.32 -2.89 47.71
N GLU A 170 -14.07 -3.32 46.69
CA GLU A 170 -15.51 -3.03 46.56
C GLU A 170 -16.10 -4.03 45.56
N THR A 171 -17.13 -4.74 45.99
CA THR A 171 -17.83 -5.78 45.25
C THR A 171 -18.62 -5.18 44.09
N CYS A 172 -18.29 -5.55 42.85
CA CYS A 172 -19.12 -5.32 41.67
C CYS A 172 -19.30 -6.66 40.95
N GLU A 173 -20.54 -7.16 40.94
CA GLU A 173 -20.94 -8.32 40.16
C GLU A 173 -20.84 -8.00 38.67
N THR A 174 -19.75 -8.45 38.02
CA THR A 174 -19.76 -8.72 36.57
C THR A 174 -18.89 -9.94 36.30
N SER A 175 -19.32 -11.11 36.78
CA SER A 175 -18.81 -12.38 36.26
C SER A 175 -19.56 -12.70 34.96
N LEU A 176 -18.94 -12.40 33.83
CA LEU A 176 -19.44 -12.77 32.51
C LEU A 176 -19.35 -14.30 32.34
N ARG A 177 -20.46 -15.01 32.58
CA ARG A 177 -20.56 -16.45 32.29
C ARG A 177 -21.13 -16.70 30.90
N ARG A 178 -20.89 -17.90 30.37
CA ARG A 178 -21.58 -18.35 29.15
C ARG A 178 -23.08 -18.38 29.43
N THR A 179 -23.83 -17.70 28.60
CA THR A 179 -25.29 -17.85 28.53
C THR A 179 -25.63 -19.29 28.14
N THR A 180 -26.61 -19.88 28.82
CA THR A 180 -27.09 -21.24 28.54
C THR A 180 -28.08 -21.24 27.38
N GLU A 181 -28.21 -22.36 26.68
CA GLU A 181 -29.19 -22.47 25.57
C GLU A 181 -30.63 -22.17 26.02
N ASP A 182 -30.93 -22.45 27.28
CA ASP A 182 -32.25 -22.21 27.87
C ASP A 182 -32.51 -20.71 28.10
N GLU A 183 -31.50 -19.95 28.52
CA GLU A 183 -31.58 -18.48 28.62
C GLU A 183 -31.78 -17.82 27.26
N VAL A 184 -31.10 -18.33 26.22
CA VAL A 184 -31.29 -17.85 24.85
C VAL A 184 -32.73 -18.10 24.40
N LYS A 185 -33.24 -19.31 24.58
CA LYS A 185 -34.62 -19.67 24.20
C LYS A 185 -35.68 -18.86 24.96
N ASN A 186 -35.46 -18.63 26.26
CA ASN A 186 -36.37 -17.83 27.09
C ASN A 186 -36.43 -16.37 26.62
N ASN A 187 -35.29 -15.77 26.26
CA ASN A 187 -35.26 -14.42 25.70
C ASN A 187 -36.01 -14.33 24.37
N TYR A 188 -36.00 -15.36 23.52
CA TYR A 188 -36.77 -15.36 22.26
C TYR A 188 -38.28 -15.48 22.48
N GLN A 189 -38.75 -16.14 23.54
CA GLN A 189 -40.19 -16.25 23.84
C GLN A 189 -40.81 -14.93 24.33
N VAL A 190 -40.02 -14.08 25.00
CA VAL A 190 -40.48 -12.78 25.51
C VAL A 190 -40.83 -11.78 24.39
N TYR A 191 -40.25 -11.95 23.19
CA TYR A 191 -40.54 -11.08 22.02
C TYR A 191 -41.62 -11.64 21.07
N ALA A 192 -42.25 -12.77 21.43
CA ALA A 192 -43.23 -13.47 20.58
C ALA A 192 -44.69 -13.32 21.05
N GLN A 193 -44.99 -12.33 21.90
CA GLN A 193 -46.35 -11.85 22.23
C GLN A 193 -46.58 -10.47 21.61
#